data_AF-A0A6S7KL74-F1
#
_entry.id   AF-A0A6S7KL74-F1
#
_cell.length_a   1.000
_cell.length_b   1.000
_cell.length_c   1.000
_cell.angle_alpha   90.00
_cell.angle_beta   90.00
_cell.angle_gamma   90.00
#
_symmetry.space_group_name_H-M   'P 1'
#
loop_
_entity.id
_entity.type
_entity.pdbx_description
1 polymer ?
#
loop_
_entity_poly.entity_id
_entity_poly.type
_entity_poly.pdbx_seq_one_letter_code
_entity_poly.pdbx_strand_id
1 'polypeptide(L)'
;MAAAWKEFKTAMKEKKNSKKTSNIKKFDWIKDEIVVQQLSSEVCGKAQKYSRMGPRVFVPFHYDEVTFDNIKAACERFFKSKLKDNTCCDILAGEQGPSCQSLEQIPNLKVIHLRIIEKAEVDSQTQSPQLEVYSKEKSTRLPIKRRRTHPISLQPQQSARSTSVKSSCTFPKSLSVVDMLKLGKVIKEKPSTIIELSSFYINQMEWSPEFRCVEFVINPVVIGVGGFREAFSATSRRDDFNTSTWVVKKYLANALENIKATNQTPEQHTRKVVQMHLLARNFAKQLQQEVSVQAK
;
A
#
# COMPACT_ATOMS: atom_id res chain seq x y z
N MET A 1 6.21 2.82 63.80
CA MET A 1 5.63 3.05 62.44
C MET A 1 5.77 4.49 61.93
N ALA A 2 5.77 5.54 62.78
CA ALA A 2 5.87 6.93 62.32
C ALA A 2 7.26 7.34 61.76
N ALA A 3 8.34 6.71 62.21
CA ALA A 3 9.72 7.03 61.78
C ALA A 3 10.00 6.58 60.34
N ALA A 4 9.66 5.32 60.01
CA ALA A 4 9.81 4.76 58.67
C ALA A 4 9.03 5.57 57.60
N TRP A 5 7.88 6.13 57.97
CA TRP A 5 7.08 6.97 57.06
C TRP A 5 7.73 8.34 56.79
N LYS A 6 8.43 8.90 57.79
CA LYS A 6 9.18 10.15 57.61
C LYS A 6 10.41 9.93 56.73
N GLU A 7 11.16 8.84 56.96
CA GLU A 7 12.32 8.46 56.16
C GLU A 7 11.96 8.23 54.69
N PHE A 8 10.83 7.55 54.42
CA PHE A 8 10.33 7.37 53.07
C PHE A 8 9.96 8.69 52.38
N LYS A 9 9.34 9.63 53.12
CA LYS A 9 9.02 10.96 52.59
C LYS A 9 10.26 11.78 52.28
N THR A 10 11.30 11.74 53.12
CA THR A 10 12.57 12.42 52.85
C THR A 10 13.28 11.80 51.65
N ALA A 11 13.34 10.48 51.55
CA ALA A 11 13.92 9.79 50.39
C ALA A 11 13.19 10.13 49.08
N MET A 12 11.85 10.21 49.11
CA MET A 12 11.05 10.62 47.95
C MET A 12 11.23 12.11 47.61
N LYS A 13 11.52 12.96 48.59
CA LYS A 13 11.78 14.39 48.39
C LYS A 13 13.18 14.63 47.80
N GLU A 14 14.19 13.89 48.25
CA GLU A 14 15.53 13.91 47.64
C GLU A 14 15.49 13.38 46.21
N LYS A 15 14.81 12.26 45.95
CA LYS A 15 14.66 11.73 44.58
C LYS A 15 13.95 12.69 43.63
N LYS A 16 13.03 13.52 44.14
CA LYS A 16 12.40 14.62 43.37
C LYS A 16 13.33 15.80 43.10
N ASN A 17 14.30 16.05 43.98
CA ASN A 17 15.21 17.20 43.92
C ASN A 17 16.58 16.91 43.29
N SER A 18 16.96 15.64 43.05
CA SER A 18 18.23 15.25 42.40
C SER A 18 18.33 15.58 40.89
N LYS A 19 17.66 16.64 40.41
CA LYS A 19 17.66 17.02 38.99
C LYS A 19 18.89 17.82 38.53
N LYS A 20 19.93 17.94 39.37
CA LYS A 20 21.09 18.82 39.11
C LYS A 20 22.43 18.18 39.46
N THR A 21 22.79 17.06 38.83
CA THR A 21 24.20 16.60 38.62
C THR A 21 24.20 15.27 37.85
N SER A 22 23.81 15.31 36.57
CA SER A 22 23.89 14.10 35.73
C SER A 22 24.13 14.44 34.25
N ASN A 23 24.97 15.44 33.97
CA ASN A 23 25.28 15.78 32.57
C ASN A 23 26.03 14.67 31.84
N ILE A 24 26.70 13.76 32.56
CA ILE A 24 27.47 12.66 31.95
C ILE A 24 26.59 11.42 31.66
N LYS A 25 25.45 11.23 32.35
CA LYS A 25 24.54 10.07 32.14
C LYS A 25 23.38 10.36 31.17
N LYS A 26 23.31 11.56 30.59
CA LYS A 26 22.15 12.00 29.78
C LYS A 26 22.12 11.44 28.35
N PHE A 27 23.25 10.92 27.86
CA PHE A 27 23.43 10.57 26.44
C PHE A 27 23.71 9.08 26.19
N ASP A 28 23.63 8.24 27.23
CA ASP A 28 23.95 6.80 27.14
C ASP A 28 23.04 6.02 26.17
N TRP A 29 21.90 6.61 25.77
CA TRP A 29 20.95 6.08 24.81
C TRP A 29 21.15 6.59 23.37
N ILE A 30 22.08 7.54 23.14
CA ILE A 30 22.45 8.08 21.82
C ILE A 30 23.80 7.49 21.39
N LYS A 31 23.99 6.18 21.53
CA LYS A 31 25.26 5.54 21.14
C LYS A 31 25.30 5.22 19.65
N ASP A 32 24.19 4.72 19.12
CA ASP A 32 24.14 4.24 17.74
C ASP A 32 23.02 4.90 16.91
N GLU A 33 21.93 5.34 17.54
CA GLU A 33 20.75 5.87 16.85
C GLU A 33 20.06 7.01 17.64
N ILE A 34 19.53 8.00 16.90
CA ILE A 34 18.66 9.06 17.43
C ILE A 34 17.23 8.88 16.91
N VAL A 35 16.24 9.20 17.74
CA VAL A 35 14.82 9.13 17.35
C VAL A 35 14.36 10.49 16.84
N VAL A 36 13.90 10.53 15.59
CA VAL A 36 13.46 11.75 14.92
C VAL A 36 11.97 11.67 14.58
N GLN A 37 11.22 12.71 14.94
CA GLN A 37 9.86 12.94 14.46
C GLN A 37 9.90 13.99 13.35
N GLN A 38 9.66 13.57 12.11
CA GLN A 38 9.55 14.49 10.99
C GLN A 38 8.24 15.28 11.10
N LEU A 39 8.31 16.59 10.86
CA LEU A 39 7.23 17.55 10.88
C LEU A 39 7.13 18.27 9.52
N SER A 40 5.98 18.87 9.24
CA SER A 40 5.74 19.65 8.02
C SER A 40 6.61 20.91 7.98
N SER A 41 6.93 21.39 6.78
CA SER A 41 7.67 22.65 6.57
C SER A 41 6.90 23.86 7.11
N GLU A 42 5.58 23.86 6.87
CA GLU A 42 4.65 24.92 7.23
C GLU A 42 3.76 24.52 8.40
N VAL A 43 3.29 25.52 9.14
CA VAL A 43 2.29 25.37 10.20
C VAL A 43 0.88 25.37 9.59
N CYS A 44 -0.02 24.57 10.15
CA CYS A 44 -1.40 24.47 9.66
C CYS A 44 -2.42 24.79 10.77
N GLY A 45 -3.59 25.28 10.33
CA GLY A 45 -4.77 25.48 11.17
C GLY A 45 -4.68 26.68 12.12
N LYS A 46 -5.76 26.88 12.89
CA LYS A 46 -5.92 28.02 13.81
C LYS A 46 -4.88 28.03 14.95
N ALA A 47 -4.34 26.87 15.30
CA ALA A 47 -3.38 26.71 16.38
C ALA A 47 -1.90 26.81 15.93
N GLN A 48 -1.65 27.16 14.65
CA GLN A 48 -0.32 27.32 14.05
C GLN A 48 0.67 26.22 14.46
N LYS A 49 0.27 24.97 14.20
CA LYS A 49 1.00 23.78 14.64
C LYS A 49 1.59 23.04 13.44
N TYR A 50 2.83 22.58 13.57
CA TYR A 50 3.44 21.70 12.58
C TYR A 50 2.80 20.31 12.63
N SER A 51 2.46 19.76 11.48
CA SER A 51 1.85 18.44 11.37
C SER A 51 2.91 17.34 11.33
N ARG A 52 2.65 16.20 11.96
CA ARG A 52 3.57 15.05 11.94
C ARG A 52 3.60 14.42 10.55
N MET A 53 4.79 14.37 9.96
CA MET A 53 5.06 13.70 8.69
C MET A 53 5.44 12.24 8.96
N GLY A 54 4.43 11.40 9.18
CA GLY A 54 4.62 9.97 9.37
C GLY A 54 5.13 9.55 10.76
N PRO A 55 5.56 8.28 10.90
CA PRO A 55 6.02 7.72 12.17
C PRO A 55 7.38 8.29 12.60
N ARG A 56 7.76 8.04 13.86
CA ARG A 56 9.12 8.32 14.34
C ARG A 56 10.11 7.40 13.63
N VAL A 57 11.24 7.96 13.23
CA VAL A 57 12.29 7.27 12.49
C VAL A 57 13.55 7.23 13.35
N PHE A 58 14.22 6.08 13.36
CA PHE A 58 15.55 5.93 13.95
C PHE A 58 16.58 6.35 12.90
N VAL A 59 17.41 7.33 13.24
CA VAL A 59 18.47 7.86 12.39
C VAL A 59 19.81 7.39 12.96
N PRO A 60 20.64 6.69 12.18
CA PRO A 60 21.98 6.30 12.61
C PRO A 60 22.82 7.51 13.02
N PHE A 61 23.45 7.43 14.18
CA PHE A 61 24.29 8.48 14.76
C PHE A 61 25.73 7.95 14.86
N HIS A 62 26.60 8.42 13.97
CA HIS A 62 27.99 7.96 13.87
C HIS A 62 29.00 8.90 14.55
N TYR A 63 28.54 9.72 15.50
CA TYR A 63 29.39 10.71 16.18
C TYR A 63 29.53 10.34 17.65
N ASP A 64 30.75 10.48 18.19
CA ASP A 64 31.03 10.19 19.60
C ASP A 64 30.42 11.25 20.54
N GLU A 65 30.24 12.48 20.05
CA GLU A 65 29.69 13.60 20.82
C GLU A 65 28.32 14.05 20.30
N VAL A 66 27.38 14.23 21.24
CA VAL A 66 26.04 14.73 20.94
C VAL A 66 26.04 16.25 20.93
N THR A 67 26.36 16.82 19.77
CA THR A 67 26.27 18.26 19.49
C THR A 67 25.10 18.56 18.55
N PHE A 68 24.65 19.82 18.54
CA PHE A 68 23.58 20.27 17.66
C PHE A 68 23.92 20.04 16.17
N ASP A 69 25.15 20.35 15.78
CA ASP A 69 25.62 20.19 14.40
C ASP A 69 25.74 18.72 14.00
N ASN A 70 26.19 17.85 14.91
CA ASN A 70 26.26 16.41 14.65
C ASN A 70 24.87 15.80 14.46
N ILE A 71 23.88 16.21 15.26
CA ILE A 71 22.48 15.79 15.10
C ILE A 71 21.95 16.24 13.73
N LYS A 72 22.20 17.51 13.37
CA LYS A 72 21.76 18.06 12.08
C LYS A 72 22.41 17.33 10.91
N ALA A 73 23.72 17.11 10.96
CA ALA A 73 24.48 16.39 9.94
C ALA A 73 24.03 14.92 9.79
N ALA A 74 23.75 14.23 10.90
CA ALA A 74 23.20 12.88 10.88
C ALA A 74 21.82 12.83 10.20
N CYS A 75 20.94 13.77 10.55
CA CYS A 75 19.62 13.88 9.94
C CYS A 75 19.71 14.22 8.45
N GLU A 76 20.51 15.21 8.08
CA GLU A 76 20.73 15.57 6.68
C GLU A 76 21.22 14.36 5.88
N ARG A 77 22.24 13.64 6.39
CA ARG A 77 22.77 12.43 5.74
C ARG A 77 21.70 11.34 5.55
N PHE A 78 20.84 11.13 6.53
CA PHE A 78 19.77 10.13 6.45
C PHE A 78 18.68 10.53 5.45
N PHE A 79 18.30 11.80 5.43
CA PHE A 79 17.27 12.30 4.54
C PHE A 79 17.78 12.70 3.16
N LYS A 80 19.10 12.66 2.88
CA LYS A 80 19.70 13.00 1.55
C LYS A 80 19.00 12.33 0.36
N SER A 81 18.50 11.11 0.50
CA SER A 81 17.76 10.41 -0.57
C SER A 81 16.35 10.97 -0.84
N LYS A 82 15.79 11.69 0.13
CA LYS A 82 14.47 12.35 0.08
C LYS A 82 14.56 13.87 -0.09
N LEU A 83 15.73 14.44 0.16
CA LEU A 83 16.04 15.86 0.06
C LEU A 83 16.44 16.18 -1.39
N LYS A 84 15.86 17.23 -1.98
CA LYS A 84 16.42 17.84 -3.19
C LYS A 84 17.74 18.53 -2.81
N ASP A 85 18.68 18.68 -3.74
CA ASP A 85 20.02 19.24 -3.49
C ASP A 85 20.01 20.60 -2.76
N ASN A 86 18.89 21.32 -2.80
CA ASN A 86 18.69 22.63 -2.19
C ASN A 86 17.81 22.63 -0.90
N THR A 87 17.76 21.53 -0.14
CA THR A 87 16.97 21.45 1.10
C THR A 87 17.83 21.27 2.34
N CYS A 88 17.45 21.89 3.47
CA CYS A 88 18.13 21.78 4.76
C CYS A 88 17.23 21.21 5.86
N CYS A 89 17.84 20.58 6.85
CA CYS A 89 17.14 20.15 8.05
C CYS A 89 17.11 21.27 9.09
N ASP A 90 15.92 21.56 9.61
CA ASP A 90 15.71 22.51 10.70
C ASP A 90 15.12 21.77 11.91
N ILE A 91 15.76 21.93 13.07
CA ILE A 91 15.40 21.23 14.30
C ILE A 91 14.48 22.14 15.10
N LEU A 92 13.35 21.62 15.59
CA LEU A 92 12.34 22.38 16.31
C LEU A 92 12.34 22.03 17.80
N ALA A 93 12.00 23.01 18.64
CA ALA A 93 11.81 22.78 20.08
C ALA A 93 10.58 21.90 20.38
N GLY A 94 9.69 21.71 19.41
CA GLY A 94 8.50 20.88 19.51
C GLY A 94 7.52 21.13 18.36
N GLU A 95 6.32 20.55 18.44
CA GLU A 95 5.31 20.68 17.37
C GLU A 95 4.73 22.09 17.22
N GLN A 96 4.87 22.93 18.24
CA GLN A 96 4.55 24.36 18.24
C GLN A 96 5.79 25.20 18.58
N GLY A 97 6.97 24.58 18.61
CA GLY A 97 8.20 25.23 19.02
C GLY A 97 8.85 25.99 17.86
N PRO A 98 9.64 27.04 18.15
CA PRO A 98 10.48 27.67 17.15
C PRO A 98 11.63 26.75 16.72
N SER A 99 12.36 27.17 15.68
CA SER A 99 13.64 26.59 15.29
C SER A 99 14.66 26.72 16.42
N CYS A 100 15.31 25.60 16.72
CA CYS A 100 16.45 25.53 17.61
C CYS A 100 17.72 25.90 16.86
N GLN A 101 18.60 26.63 17.52
CA GLN A 101 19.95 26.98 17.06
C GLN A 101 21.04 26.33 17.94
N SER A 102 20.66 25.81 19.11
CA SER A 102 21.57 25.15 20.04
C SER A 102 20.93 23.95 20.72
N LEU A 103 21.77 23.07 21.26
CA LEU A 103 21.33 21.83 21.94
C LEU A 103 20.47 22.12 23.18
N GLU A 104 20.74 23.22 23.89
CA GLU A 104 20.04 23.60 25.11
C GLU A 104 18.56 23.97 24.86
N GLN A 105 18.24 24.41 23.64
CA GLN A 105 16.89 24.77 23.24
C GLN A 105 16.03 23.54 22.94
N ILE A 106 16.61 22.33 22.88
CA ILE A 106 15.88 21.09 22.66
C ILE A 106 15.38 20.57 24.01
N PRO A 107 14.07 20.65 24.30
CA PRO A 107 13.55 20.35 25.64
C PRO A 107 13.64 18.86 25.98
N ASN A 108 13.63 17.99 24.97
CA ASN A 108 13.73 16.56 25.16
C ASN A 108 14.54 15.94 24.02
N LEU A 109 15.76 15.52 24.32
CA LEU A 109 16.63 14.89 23.35
C LEU A 109 16.10 13.52 22.90
N LYS A 110 15.28 12.83 23.72
CA LYS A 110 14.74 11.48 23.38
C LYS A 110 13.98 11.43 22.07
N VAL A 111 13.37 12.53 21.65
CA VAL A 111 12.67 12.65 20.37
C VAL A 111 12.96 14.02 19.80
N ILE A 112 13.69 14.05 18.69
CA ILE A 112 14.09 15.27 18.01
C ILE A 112 13.02 15.60 16.98
N HIS A 113 12.46 16.81 17.05
CA HIS A 113 11.49 17.29 16.07
C HIS A 113 12.24 17.95 14.93
N LEU A 114 11.98 17.52 13.70
CA LEU A 114 12.72 17.98 12.53
C LEU A 114 11.75 18.35 11.41
N ARG A 115 11.96 19.49 10.76
CA ARG A 115 11.32 19.84 9.49
C ARG A 115 12.37 19.99 8.40
N ILE A 116 11.93 19.80 7.16
CA ILE A 116 12.75 20.00 5.98
C ILE A 116 12.30 21.30 5.33
N ILE A 117 13.24 22.21 5.05
CA ILE A 117 12.98 23.50 4.42
C ILE A 117 13.83 23.60 3.16
N GLU A 118 13.30 24.21 2.11
CA GLU A 118 14.09 24.61 0.94
C GLU A 118 14.98 25.81 1.32
N LYS A 119 16.28 25.73 1.05
CA LYS A 119 17.17 26.88 1.19
C LYS A 119 16.76 27.87 0.10
N ALA A 120 16.19 29.01 0.50
CA ALA A 120 15.97 30.10 -0.43
C ALA A 120 17.34 30.54 -0.96
N GLU A 121 17.56 30.38 -2.27
CA GLU A 121 18.61 31.10 -2.97
C GLU A 121 18.32 32.58 -2.76
N VAL A 122 19.25 33.29 -2.13
CA VAL A 122 19.19 34.74 -2.05
C VAL A 122 19.43 35.28 -3.46
N ASP A 123 18.36 35.85 -4.02
CA ASP A 123 18.24 36.72 -5.19
C ASP A 123 18.76 36.23 -6.55
N SER A 124 17.83 35.91 -7.46
CA SER A 124 17.39 36.91 -8.46
C SER A 124 16.34 36.36 -9.44
N GLN A 125 15.15 36.97 -9.40
CA GLN A 125 14.28 37.26 -10.54
C GLN A 125 13.58 36.11 -11.31
N THR A 126 12.26 36.04 -11.07
CA THR A 126 11.21 36.33 -12.07
C THR A 126 10.88 35.28 -13.15
N GLN A 127 9.57 35.00 -13.22
CA GLN A 127 8.78 34.43 -14.33
C GLN A 127 8.65 32.90 -14.47
N SER A 128 7.54 32.38 -13.94
CA SER A 128 6.58 31.59 -14.74
C SER A 128 5.71 32.55 -15.57
N PRO A 129 4.92 32.13 -16.60
CA PRO A 129 4.62 30.76 -17.06
C PRO A 129 4.70 30.62 -18.61
N GLN A 130 4.54 29.40 -19.16
CA GLN A 130 3.42 29.14 -20.08
C GLN A 130 3.25 27.67 -20.51
N LEU A 131 1.96 27.33 -20.59
CA LEU A 131 1.34 26.16 -21.20
C LEU A 131 1.36 26.32 -22.73
N GLU A 132 1.61 25.24 -23.48
CA GLU A 132 1.04 25.11 -24.82
C GLU A 132 0.51 23.68 -25.06
N VAL A 133 -0.61 23.67 -25.77
CA VAL A 133 -1.55 22.58 -26.01
C VAL A 133 -1.78 22.50 -27.51
N TYR A 134 -2.00 21.28 -28.00
CA TYR A 134 -2.54 20.87 -29.33
C TYR A 134 -1.66 21.07 -30.58
N SER A 135 -1.39 19.94 -31.26
CA SER A 135 -1.84 19.74 -32.64
C SER A 135 -1.84 18.26 -33.05
N LYS A 136 -2.75 17.95 -33.97
CA LYS A 136 -3.33 16.65 -34.34
C LYS A 136 -2.95 16.34 -35.80
N GLU A 137 -3.18 15.09 -36.22
CA GLU A 137 -3.19 14.56 -37.62
C GLU A 137 -1.79 14.20 -38.19
N LYS A 138 -1.56 13.15 -39.01
CA LYS A 138 -2.41 12.26 -39.83
C LYS A 138 -1.58 11.04 -40.28
N SER A 139 -2.19 9.85 -40.17
CA SER A 139 -2.38 8.88 -41.26
C SER A 139 -1.27 8.60 -42.29
N THR A 140 -0.73 7.37 -42.26
CA THR A 140 -0.32 6.67 -43.49
C THR A 140 -0.66 5.18 -43.39
N ARG A 141 -1.54 4.71 -44.28
CA ARG A 141 -1.87 3.31 -44.51
C ARG A 141 -0.82 2.69 -45.43
N LEU A 142 -0.47 1.42 -45.19
CA LEU A 142 0.02 0.51 -46.23
C LEU A 142 -0.72 -0.84 -46.15
N PRO A 143 -0.83 -1.56 -47.29
CA PRO A 143 -1.93 -2.48 -47.54
C PRO A 143 -1.56 -3.94 -47.22
N ILE A 144 -2.51 -4.73 -46.72
CA ILE A 144 -2.35 -6.18 -46.65
C ILE A 144 -3.49 -6.87 -47.41
N LYS A 145 -3.02 -7.66 -48.37
CA LYS A 145 -3.69 -8.50 -49.36
C LYS A 145 -4.77 -9.40 -48.75
N ARG A 146 -5.98 -9.31 -49.32
CA ARG A 146 -7.02 -10.36 -49.24
C ARG A 146 -6.49 -11.65 -49.86
N ARG A 147 -6.55 -12.77 -49.12
CA ARG A 147 -6.39 -14.12 -49.68
C ARG A 147 -7.72 -14.86 -49.57
N ARG A 148 -8.11 -15.41 -50.72
CA ARG A 148 -9.38 -16.06 -51.02
C ARG A 148 -9.55 -17.37 -50.25
N THR A 149 -10.81 -17.61 -49.91
CA THR A 149 -11.41 -18.89 -49.58
C THR A 149 -11.17 -19.92 -50.69
N HIS A 150 -10.73 -21.12 -50.31
CA HIS A 150 -10.88 -22.33 -51.11
C HIS A 150 -11.44 -23.44 -50.22
N PRO A 151 -12.46 -24.18 -50.68
CA PRO A 151 -13.05 -25.28 -49.93
C PRO A 151 -12.10 -26.49 -49.93
N ILE A 152 -12.04 -27.17 -48.79
CA ILE A 152 -11.28 -28.41 -48.61
C ILE A 152 -11.96 -29.52 -49.42
N SER A 153 -11.20 -30.04 -50.38
CA SER A 153 -11.47 -31.28 -51.12
C SER A 153 -11.14 -32.47 -50.22
N LEU A 154 -12.13 -33.32 -49.95
CA LEU A 154 -11.92 -34.65 -49.36
C LEU A 154 -11.83 -35.66 -50.51
N GLN A 155 -10.63 -36.20 -50.74
CA GLN A 155 -10.48 -37.43 -51.53
C GLN A 155 -10.66 -38.67 -50.64
N PRO A 156 -11.31 -39.74 -51.14
CA PRO A 156 -11.56 -40.98 -50.40
C PRO A 156 -10.62 -42.12 -50.82
N GLN A 157 -10.04 -42.87 -49.87
CA GLN A 157 -9.55 -44.26 -50.01
C GLN A 157 -9.40 -44.87 -48.59
N GLN A 158 -9.69 -46.14 -48.25
CA GLN A 158 -10.22 -47.33 -48.92
C GLN A 158 -10.53 -48.44 -47.86
N SER A 159 -11.25 -49.49 -48.30
CA SER A 159 -11.46 -50.82 -47.69
C SER A 159 -12.69 -50.96 -46.75
N ALA A 160 -13.55 -51.96 -46.82
CA ALA A 160 -13.65 -53.15 -47.67
C ALA A 160 -15.09 -53.69 -47.68
N ARG A 161 -15.40 -54.47 -48.73
CA ARG A 161 -16.45 -55.49 -48.87
C ARG A 161 -17.93 -55.05 -48.97
N SER A 162 -18.38 -55.09 -50.22
CA SER A 162 -19.76 -55.09 -50.68
C SER A 162 -20.54 -56.32 -50.19
N THR A 163 -21.63 -56.08 -49.46
CA THR A 163 -22.85 -56.89 -49.55
C THR A 163 -24.02 -55.94 -49.71
N SER A 164 -24.63 -55.98 -50.89
CA SER A 164 -25.81 -55.21 -51.26
C SER A 164 -26.99 -55.59 -50.38
N VAL A 165 -27.37 -54.72 -49.45
CA VAL A 165 -28.68 -54.76 -48.81
C VAL A 165 -29.42 -53.53 -49.25
N LYS A 166 -30.56 -53.76 -49.92
CA LYS A 166 -31.49 -52.73 -50.42
C LYS A 166 -31.72 -51.69 -49.32
N SER A 167 -31.22 -50.47 -49.51
CA SER A 167 -31.48 -49.38 -48.58
C SER A 167 -32.94 -48.96 -48.76
N SER A 168 -33.85 -49.55 -48.00
CA SER A 168 -35.11 -48.88 -47.71
C SER A 168 -34.74 -47.52 -47.13
N CYS A 169 -35.20 -46.44 -47.76
CA CYS A 169 -35.07 -45.09 -47.23
C CYS A 169 -35.88 -45.02 -45.93
N THR A 170 -35.29 -45.49 -44.83
CA THR A 170 -35.82 -45.30 -43.49
C THR A 170 -35.41 -43.91 -43.07
N PHE A 171 -36.35 -42.97 -43.22
CA PHE A 171 -36.24 -41.67 -42.58
C PHE A 171 -35.97 -41.92 -41.09
N PRO A 172 -34.98 -41.24 -40.48
CA PRO A 172 -34.76 -41.36 -39.05
C PRO A 172 -36.08 -41.00 -38.36
N LYS A 173 -36.53 -41.84 -37.43
CA LYS A 173 -37.73 -41.55 -36.62
C LYS A 173 -37.55 -40.15 -36.06
N SER A 174 -38.47 -39.24 -36.42
CA SER A 174 -38.47 -37.88 -35.90
C SER A 174 -38.50 -37.97 -34.39
N LEU A 175 -37.49 -37.40 -33.74
CA LEU A 175 -37.49 -37.28 -32.29
C LEU A 175 -38.66 -36.39 -31.88
N SER A 176 -39.40 -36.79 -30.84
CA SER A 176 -40.41 -35.89 -30.28
C SER A 176 -39.73 -34.63 -29.75
N VAL A 177 -40.43 -33.50 -29.75
CA VAL A 177 -39.92 -32.25 -29.16
C VAL A 177 -39.50 -32.48 -27.70
N VAL A 178 -40.20 -33.34 -26.98
CA VAL A 178 -39.85 -33.73 -25.61
C VAL A 178 -38.51 -34.46 -25.55
N ASP A 179 -38.25 -35.39 -26.48
CA ASP A 179 -36.97 -36.10 -26.54
C ASP A 179 -35.84 -35.16 -26.97
N MET A 180 -36.10 -34.26 -27.92
CA MET A 180 -35.17 -33.20 -28.32
C MET A 180 -34.79 -32.28 -27.15
N LEU A 181 -35.76 -31.89 -26.32
CA LEU A 181 -35.53 -31.07 -25.13
C LEU A 181 -34.76 -31.83 -24.04
N LYS A 182 -34.96 -33.15 -23.91
CA LYS A 182 -34.22 -34.02 -22.98
C LYS A 182 -32.77 -34.27 -23.40
N LEU A 183 -32.44 -34.12 -24.68
CA LEU A 183 -31.06 -34.27 -25.17
C LEU A 183 -30.15 -33.13 -24.69
N GLY A 184 -30.71 -31.97 -24.36
CA GLY A 184 -29.97 -30.86 -23.78
C GLY A 184 -29.76 -31.04 -22.28
N LYS A 185 -28.51 -30.93 -21.81
CA LYS A 185 -28.26 -30.67 -20.38
C LYS A 185 -28.35 -29.17 -20.14
N VAL A 186 -29.26 -28.73 -19.27
CA VAL A 186 -29.28 -27.34 -18.79
C VAL A 186 -27.99 -27.07 -18.03
N ILE A 187 -27.11 -26.26 -18.61
CA ILE A 187 -25.89 -25.80 -17.93
C ILE A 187 -26.37 -24.82 -16.85
N LYS A 188 -26.46 -25.29 -15.60
CA LYS A 188 -26.63 -24.40 -14.45
C LYS A 188 -25.34 -23.61 -14.33
N GLU A 189 -25.34 -22.38 -14.84
CA GLU A 189 -24.22 -21.48 -14.59
C GLU A 189 -24.06 -21.29 -13.09
N LYS A 190 -22.81 -21.38 -12.63
CA LYS A 190 -22.51 -21.08 -11.23
C LYS A 190 -22.86 -19.61 -10.98
N PRO A 191 -23.51 -19.27 -9.86
CA PRO A 191 -23.84 -17.88 -9.57
C PRO A 191 -22.54 -17.07 -9.52
N SER A 192 -22.52 -16.00 -10.29
CA SER A 192 -21.42 -15.05 -10.32
C SER A 192 -21.80 -13.77 -9.59
N THR A 193 -20.80 -13.12 -9.01
CA THR A 193 -20.95 -11.87 -8.28
C THR A 193 -20.05 -10.84 -8.94
N ILE A 194 -20.62 -9.68 -9.29
CA ILE A 194 -19.86 -8.54 -9.79
C ILE A 194 -19.26 -7.83 -8.58
N ILE A 195 -17.93 -7.68 -8.58
CA ILE A 195 -17.18 -7.00 -7.53
C ILE A 195 -16.51 -5.77 -8.14
N GLU A 196 -16.68 -4.62 -7.50
CA GLU A 196 -15.97 -3.38 -7.82
C GLU A 196 -14.58 -3.42 -7.19
N LEU A 197 -13.56 -3.58 -8.01
CA LEU A 197 -12.17 -3.62 -7.57
C LEU A 197 -11.61 -2.19 -7.51
N SER A 198 -11.06 -1.84 -6.35
CA SER A 198 -10.23 -0.64 -6.16
C SER A 198 -8.80 -1.07 -5.87
N SER A 199 -7.82 -0.32 -6.39
CA SER A 199 -6.41 -0.52 -6.07
C SER A 199 -5.84 0.72 -5.40
N PHE A 200 -4.86 0.55 -4.53
CA PHE A 200 -4.14 1.66 -3.91
C PHE A 200 -2.71 1.70 -4.43
N TYR A 201 -2.31 2.85 -4.96
CA TYR A 201 -0.97 3.07 -5.51
C TYR A 201 -0.09 3.68 -4.44
N ILE A 202 0.76 2.86 -3.83
CA ILE A 202 1.61 3.30 -2.72
C ILE A 202 2.58 4.43 -3.11
N ASN A 203 3.02 4.47 -4.37
CA ASN A 203 3.96 5.50 -4.85
C ASN A 203 3.30 6.89 -4.89
N GLN A 204 2.00 6.94 -5.20
CA GLN A 204 1.21 8.17 -5.31
C GLN A 204 0.42 8.45 -4.03
N MET A 205 0.39 7.49 -3.10
CA MET A 205 -0.44 7.49 -1.89
C MET A 205 -1.94 7.73 -2.19
N GLU A 206 -2.40 7.25 -3.35
CA GLU A 206 -3.74 7.51 -3.86
C GLU A 206 -4.47 6.21 -4.21
N TRP A 207 -5.80 6.25 -4.10
CA TRP A 207 -6.67 5.20 -4.61
C TRP A 207 -6.86 5.35 -6.12
N SER A 208 -7.07 4.24 -6.82
CA SER A 208 -7.44 4.27 -8.23
C SER A 208 -8.70 5.13 -8.41
N PRO A 209 -8.70 6.11 -9.34
CA PRO A 209 -9.81 7.04 -9.52
C PRO A 209 -11.07 6.32 -10.06
N GLU A 210 -10.88 5.23 -10.79
CA GLU A 210 -11.94 4.39 -11.33
C GLU A 210 -11.93 3.00 -10.68
N PHE A 211 -13.13 2.47 -10.43
CA PHE A 211 -13.32 1.09 -9.99
C PHE A 211 -13.45 0.17 -11.20
N ARG A 212 -12.86 -1.02 -11.13
CA ARG A 212 -13.02 -2.05 -12.16
C ARG A 212 -14.05 -3.07 -11.72
N CYS A 213 -15.19 -3.11 -12.39
CA CYS A 213 -16.20 -4.14 -12.16
C CYS A 213 -15.72 -5.46 -12.76
N VAL A 214 -15.50 -6.48 -11.94
CA VAL A 214 -15.07 -7.82 -12.37
C VAL A 214 -16.03 -8.87 -11.85
N GLU A 215 -16.42 -9.78 -12.74
CA GLU A 215 -17.30 -10.90 -12.40
C GLU A 215 -16.47 -12.05 -11.82
N PHE A 216 -16.81 -12.45 -10.59
CA PHE A 216 -16.21 -13.59 -9.90
C PHE A 216 -17.26 -14.66 -9.60
N VAL A 217 -16.92 -15.91 -9.89
CA VAL A 217 -17.64 -17.08 -9.42
C VAL A 217 -17.05 -17.46 -8.06
N ILE A 218 -17.78 -17.16 -6.99
CA ILE A 218 -17.35 -17.43 -5.61
C ILE A 218 -17.83 -18.82 -5.20
N ASN A 219 -16.91 -19.67 -4.75
CA ASN A 219 -17.24 -20.95 -4.17
C ASN A 219 -17.93 -20.72 -2.81
N PRO A 220 -19.14 -21.26 -2.58
CA PRO A 220 -19.84 -21.09 -1.31
C PRO A 220 -19.13 -21.77 -0.11
N VAL A 221 -18.21 -22.69 -0.36
CA VAL A 221 -17.45 -23.36 0.70
C VAL A 221 -16.36 -22.43 1.23
N VAL A 222 -16.39 -22.21 2.55
CA VAL A 222 -15.38 -21.44 3.28
C VAL A 222 -14.07 -22.22 3.32
N ILE A 223 -12.97 -21.62 2.86
CA ILE A 223 -11.63 -22.23 2.91
C ILE A 223 -11.04 -22.11 4.32
N GLY A 224 -11.35 -21.01 5.02
CA GLY A 224 -10.85 -20.77 6.36
C GLY A 224 -11.53 -19.58 7.03
N VAL A 225 -11.54 -19.61 8.36
CA VAL A 225 -12.13 -18.57 9.22
C VAL A 225 -11.03 -18.06 10.14
N GLY A 226 -10.78 -16.75 10.12
CA GLY A 226 -9.97 -16.06 11.11
C GLY A 226 -10.85 -15.33 12.12
N GLY A 227 -10.23 -14.68 13.12
CA GLY A 227 -10.97 -13.98 14.18
C GLY A 227 -11.90 -12.85 13.70
N PHE A 228 -11.67 -12.29 12.51
CA PHE A 228 -12.47 -11.17 11.98
C PHE A 228 -13.16 -11.45 10.64
N ARG A 229 -12.68 -12.44 9.88
CA ARG A 229 -13.08 -12.65 8.48
C ARG A 229 -13.07 -14.13 8.11
N GLU A 230 -14.01 -14.50 7.25
CA GLU A 230 -14.04 -15.76 6.52
C GLU A 230 -13.47 -15.57 5.11
N ALA A 231 -12.90 -16.63 4.55
CA ALA A 231 -12.25 -16.63 3.24
C ALA A 231 -12.91 -17.64 2.30
N PHE A 232 -13.20 -17.20 1.08
CA PHE A 232 -13.82 -18.00 0.02
C PHE A 232 -12.91 -18.07 -1.19
N SER A 233 -12.92 -19.22 -1.89
CA SER A 233 -12.25 -19.35 -3.18
C SER A 233 -13.07 -18.66 -4.25
N ALA A 234 -12.42 -17.97 -5.18
CA ALA A 234 -13.08 -17.34 -6.30
C ALA A 234 -12.28 -17.52 -7.59
N THR A 235 -12.99 -17.67 -8.70
CA THR A 235 -12.41 -17.71 -10.05
C THR A 235 -13.12 -16.68 -10.92
N SER A 236 -12.44 -16.06 -11.88
CA SER A 236 -13.07 -15.13 -12.83
C SER A 236 -13.08 -15.71 -14.23
N ARG A 237 -14.11 -15.37 -15.01
CA ARG A 237 -14.20 -15.71 -16.44
C ARG A 237 -13.48 -14.70 -17.35
N ARG A 238 -13.08 -13.53 -16.83
CA ARG A 238 -12.35 -12.51 -17.60
C ARG A 238 -10.88 -12.88 -17.78
N ASP A 239 -10.35 -12.68 -18.97
CA ASP A 239 -8.98 -13.05 -19.35
C ASP A 239 -7.91 -12.50 -18.38
N ASP A 240 -8.04 -11.25 -17.92
CA ASP A 240 -7.12 -10.62 -16.98
C ASP A 240 -7.07 -11.31 -15.59
N PHE A 241 -8.12 -12.05 -15.22
CA PHE A 241 -8.29 -12.65 -13.89
C PHE A 241 -8.49 -14.18 -13.93
N ASN A 242 -8.57 -14.79 -15.12
CA ASN A 242 -8.83 -16.22 -15.31
C ASN A 242 -7.59 -17.10 -15.01
N THR A 243 -6.39 -16.52 -15.07
CA THR A 243 -5.13 -17.26 -14.85
C THR A 243 -4.91 -17.69 -13.41
N SER A 244 -5.58 -17.07 -12.44
CA SER A 244 -5.32 -17.25 -11.01
C SER A 244 -6.58 -17.59 -10.23
N THR A 245 -6.42 -18.40 -9.19
CA THR A 245 -7.45 -18.56 -8.17
C THR A 245 -7.34 -17.43 -7.16
N TRP A 246 -8.46 -16.78 -6.87
CA TRP A 246 -8.56 -15.63 -5.98
C TRP A 246 -9.17 -16.03 -4.65
N VAL A 247 -8.95 -15.18 -3.64
CA VAL A 247 -9.56 -15.33 -2.31
C VAL A 247 -10.37 -14.08 -1.98
N VAL A 248 -11.67 -14.26 -1.81
CA VAL A 248 -12.58 -13.20 -1.36
C VAL A 248 -12.76 -13.35 0.15
N LYS A 249 -12.50 -12.27 0.90
CA LYS A 249 -12.66 -12.28 2.36
C LYS A 249 -13.84 -11.43 2.78
N LYS A 250 -14.75 -11.99 3.58
CA LYS A 250 -15.92 -11.29 4.12
C LYS A 250 -15.78 -11.15 5.64
N TYR A 251 -16.25 -10.03 6.20
CA TYR A 251 -16.26 -9.85 7.64
C TYR A 251 -17.33 -10.71 8.29
N LEU A 252 -17.01 -11.25 9.46
CA LEU A 252 -17.98 -11.87 10.35
C LEU A 252 -18.91 -10.80 10.94
N ALA A 253 -20.14 -11.17 11.30
CA ALA A 253 -21.12 -10.24 11.87
C ALA A 253 -20.56 -9.48 13.09
N ASN A 254 -19.91 -10.18 14.02
CA ASN A 254 -19.29 -9.57 15.21
C ASN A 254 -18.20 -8.55 14.84
N ALA A 255 -17.44 -8.81 13.77
CA ALA A 255 -16.41 -7.89 13.30
C ALA A 255 -17.02 -6.62 12.69
N LEU A 256 -18.16 -6.73 11.99
CA LEU A 256 -18.88 -5.58 11.46
C LEU A 256 -19.38 -4.67 12.59
N GLU A 257 -19.90 -5.25 13.68
CA GLU A 257 -20.32 -4.47 14.85
C GLU A 257 -19.14 -3.76 15.52
N ASN A 258 -17.99 -4.43 15.65
CA ASN A 258 -16.77 -3.80 16.15
C ASN A 258 -16.29 -2.64 15.26
N ILE A 259 -16.39 -2.78 13.93
CA ILE A 259 -16.04 -1.70 13.00
C ILE A 259 -16.99 -0.50 13.18
N LYS A 260 -18.29 -0.75 13.29
CA LYS A 260 -19.28 0.31 13.56
C LYS A 260 -19.01 1.01 14.88
N ALA A 261 -18.63 0.28 15.93
CA ALA A 261 -18.26 0.85 17.22
C ALA A 261 -17.05 1.80 17.15
N THR A 262 -16.18 1.67 16.12
CA THR A 262 -15.08 2.61 15.87
C THR A 262 -15.47 3.84 15.04
N ASN A 263 -16.77 4.05 14.79
CA ASN A 263 -17.30 5.11 13.92
C ASN A 263 -16.74 5.05 12.49
N GLN A 264 -16.56 3.85 11.95
CA GLN A 264 -16.08 3.63 10.59
C GLN A 264 -17.06 2.77 9.81
N THR A 265 -17.11 2.97 8.48
CA THR A 265 -17.83 2.04 7.61
C THR A 265 -16.95 0.84 7.25
N PRO A 266 -17.53 -0.32 6.88
CA PRO A 266 -16.77 -1.49 6.42
C PRO A 266 -15.85 -1.15 5.24
N GLU A 267 -16.25 -0.25 4.36
CA GLU A 267 -15.46 0.19 3.20
C GLU A 267 -14.25 1.01 3.64
N GLN A 268 -14.45 2.01 4.52
CA GLN A 268 -13.37 2.82 5.07
C GLN A 268 -12.34 1.94 5.81
N HIS A 269 -12.83 1.01 6.62
CA HIS A 269 -11.97 0.08 7.34
C HIS A 269 -11.21 -0.84 6.37
N THR A 270 -11.89 -1.37 5.34
CA THR A 270 -11.25 -2.22 4.31
C THR A 270 -10.16 -1.48 3.56
N ARG A 271 -10.41 -0.21 3.19
CA ARG A 271 -9.40 0.65 2.57
C ARG A 271 -8.16 0.78 3.45
N LYS A 272 -8.32 1.06 4.74
CA LYS A 272 -7.20 1.12 5.69
C LYS A 272 -6.42 -0.21 5.76
N VAL A 273 -7.12 -1.34 5.84
CA VAL A 273 -6.49 -2.66 5.89
C VAL A 273 -5.67 -2.95 4.62
N VAL A 274 -6.19 -2.59 3.43
CA VAL A 274 -5.47 -2.75 2.16
C VAL A 274 -4.24 -1.84 2.11
N GLN A 275 -4.36 -0.58 2.54
CA GLN A 275 -3.23 0.35 2.63
C GLN A 275 -2.13 -0.19 3.56
N MET A 276 -2.49 -0.69 4.75
CA MET A 276 -1.53 -1.30 5.66
C MET A 276 -0.85 -2.53 5.05
N HIS A 277 -1.59 -3.37 4.33
CA HIS A 277 -1.02 -4.54 3.68
C HIS A 277 0.00 -4.16 2.61
N LEU A 278 -0.29 -3.15 1.80
CA LEU A 278 0.63 -2.65 0.78
C LEU A 278 1.86 -1.99 1.40
N LEU A 279 1.70 -1.26 2.50
CA LEU A 279 2.80 -0.67 3.25
C LEU A 279 3.74 -1.77 3.81
N ALA A 280 3.18 -2.82 4.42
CA ALA A 280 3.97 -3.95 4.91
C ALA A 280 4.73 -4.65 3.78
N ARG A 281 4.08 -4.83 2.61
CA ARG A 281 4.75 -5.38 1.42
C ARG A 281 5.89 -4.47 0.94
N ASN A 282 5.73 -3.15 1.04
CA ASN A 282 6.78 -2.21 0.66
C ASN A 282 7.99 -2.30 1.60
N PHE A 283 7.76 -2.35 2.91
CA PHE A 283 8.85 -2.57 3.88
C PHE A 283 9.59 -3.89 3.62
N ALA A 284 8.86 -4.98 3.34
CA ALA A 284 9.48 -6.26 3.02
C ALA A 284 10.35 -6.19 1.74
N LYS A 285 9.92 -5.44 0.72
CA LYS A 285 10.72 -5.21 -0.49
C LYS A 285 11.98 -4.40 -0.21
N GLN A 286 11.89 -3.33 0.58
CA GLN A 286 13.04 -2.51 0.95
C GLN A 286 14.06 -3.33 1.74
N LEU A 287 13.59 -4.10 2.73
CA LEU A 287 14.44 -5.01 3.49
C LEU A 287 15.13 -6.05 2.60
N GLN A 288 14.40 -6.64 1.65
CA GLN A 288 14.98 -7.59 0.69
C GLN A 288 16.11 -6.95 -0.13
N GLN A 289 15.96 -5.69 -0.54
CA GLN A 289 16.98 -4.96 -1.28
C GLN A 289 18.21 -4.71 -0.41
N GLU A 290 18.05 -4.24 0.81
CA GLU A 290 19.17 -3.98 1.74
C GLU A 290 19.96 -5.25 2.05
N VAL A 291 19.28 -6.36 2.34
CA VAL A 291 19.93 -7.66 2.59
C VAL A 291 20.72 -8.13 1.37
N SER A 292 20.18 -7.95 0.16
CA SER A 292 20.86 -8.34 -1.08
C SER A 292 22.09 -7.49 -1.41
N VAL A 293 22.14 -6.26 -0.90
CA VAL A 293 23.28 -5.34 -1.06
C VAL A 293 24.38 -5.65 -0.04
N GLN A 294 24.03 -6.01 1.20
CA GLN A 294 24.99 -6.41 2.23
C GLN A 294 25.62 -7.79 2.01
N ALA A 295 24.96 -8.65 1.22
CA ALA A 295 25.45 -9.98 0.87
C ALA A 295 26.42 -9.99 -0.33
N LYS A 296 26.72 -8.82 -0.91
CA LYS A 296 27.70 -8.62 -1.99
C LYS A 296 28.91 -7.85 -1.47
#